data_AF-A0A0L0MDI9-F1
#
_entry.id   AF-A0A0L0MDI9-F1
#
_cell.length_a   1.000
_cell.length_b   1.000
_cell.length_c   1.000
_cell.angle_alpha   90.00
_cell.angle_beta   90.00
_cell.angle_gamma   90.00
#
_symmetry.space_group_name_H-M   'P 1'
#
loop_
_entity.id
_entity.type
_entity.pdbx_description
1 polymer ?
#
loop_
_entity_poly.entity_id
_entity_poly.type
_entity_poly.pdbx_seq_one_letter_code
_entity_poly.pdbx_strand_id
1 'polypeptide(L)'
;MSTSDDSSAERANEPPITRIETIKIVPTWAGLLMPLLALYEDGDRAYARAELIRMAMFADTAADAADALHQIAHQTDMQGNAVERNREQMRELAREALDAFARVPKPATPSHQSDNDG
;
A
#
# COMPACT_ATOMS: atom_id res chain seq x y z
N MET A 1 6.01 70.21 1.82
CA MET A 1 5.09 69.28 2.50
C MET A 1 5.53 67.87 2.15
N SER A 2 5.94 67.10 3.17
CA SER A 2 6.25 65.68 3.09
C SER A 2 5.04 64.89 2.59
N THR A 3 5.30 63.89 1.75
CA THR A 3 4.66 62.57 1.87
C THR A 3 5.69 61.53 1.49
N SER A 4 6.12 60.78 2.50
CA SER A 4 6.85 59.53 2.44
C SER A 4 6.14 58.54 1.52
N ASP A 5 6.89 57.74 0.77
CA ASP A 5 6.50 56.38 0.41
C ASP A 5 7.78 55.54 0.25
N ASP A 6 8.34 55.22 1.41
CA ASP A 6 9.37 54.20 1.58
C ASP A 6 8.71 52.82 1.44
N SER A 7 8.45 52.42 0.20
CA SER A 7 7.92 51.08 -0.13
C SER A 7 9.05 50.18 -0.64
N SER A 8 10.12 50.05 0.16
CA SER A 8 11.22 49.11 -0.14
C SER A 8 11.60 48.18 1.03
N ALA A 9 10.80 48.11 2.09
CA ALA A 9 11.17 47.37 3.30
C ALA A 9 10.15 46.32 3.79
N GLU A 10 9.30 45.77 2.92
CA GLU A 10 8.27 44.78 3.33
C GLU A 10 8.33 43.44 2.58
N ARG A 11 9.54 42.96 2.26
CA ARG A 11 9.77 41.58 1.77
C ARG A 11 10.76 40.79 2.62
N ALA A 12 10.83 41.11 3.91
CA ALA A 12 11.74 40.46 4.85
C ALA A 12 11.01 39.99 6.11
N ASN A 13 9.95 39.17 5.96
CA ASN A 13 9.45 38.31 7.04
C ASN A 13 8.38 37.31 6.59
N GLU A 14 8.57 36.63 5.46
CA GLU A 14 7.87 35.35 5.31
C GLU A 14 8.63 34.31 6.15
N PRO A 15 7.99 33.71 7.18
CA PRO A 15 8.65 32.68 7.96
C PRO A 15 9.04 31.53 7.02
N PRO A 16 10.22 30.91 7.19
CA PRO A 16 10.59 29.77 6.38
C PRO A 16 9.50 28.71 6.57
N ILE A 17 8.79 28.38 5.49
CA ILE A 17 7.88 27.23 5.47
C ILE A 17 8.75 26.04 5.86
N THR A 18 8.62 25.60 7.10
CA THR A 18 9.24 24.38 7.58
C THR A 18 8.66 23.27 6.74
N ARG A 19 9.43 22.82 5.75
CA ARG A 19 9.07 21.66 4.94
C ARG A 19 9.04 20.48 5.89
N ILE A 20 7.86 20.15 6.40
CA ILE A 20 7.65 18.96 7.23
C ILE A 20 7.97 17.79 6.31
N GLU A 21 9.17 17.24 6.46
CA GLU A 21 9.55 15.98 5.84
C GLU A 21 8.63 14.91 6.40
N THR A 22 7.58 14.57 5.65
CA THR A 22 6.62 13.57 6.06
C THR A 22 7.29 12.22 5.91
N ILE A 23 7.78 11.66 7.02
CA ILE A 23 8.24 10.28 7.06
C ILE A 23 7.02 9.38 6.81
N LYS A 24 6.96 8.80 5.61
CA LYS A 24 5.94 7.79 5.29
C LYS A 24 6.31 6.50 6.01
N ILE A 25 5.77 6.32 7.20
CA ILE A 25 5.75 5.00 7.85
C ILE A 25 4.70 4.19 7.10
N VAL A 26 5.15 3.27 6.24
CA VAL A 26 4.26 2.29 5.61
C VAL A 26 4.21 1.09 6.56
N PRO A 27 3.05 0.82 7.21
CA PRO A 27 2.96 -0.31 8.10
C PRO A 27 3.19 -1.60 7.31
N THR A 28 4.04 -2.48 7.82
CA THR A 28 4.09 -3.85 7.33
C THR A 28 2.93 -4.63 7.92
N TRP A 29 2.47 -5.68 7.26
CA TRP A 29 1.39 -6.52 7.81
C TRP A 29 1.77 -7.16 9.14
N ALA A 30 3.03 -7.54 9.32
CA ALA A 30 3.55 -7.99 10.61
C ALA A 30 3.39 -6.92 11.71
N GLY A 31 3.61 -5.65 11.35
CA GLY A 31 3.40 -4.51 12.25
C GLY A 31 1.93 -4.19 12.52
N LEU A 32 1.00 -4.64 11.68
CA LEU A 32 -0.44 -4.41 11.82
C LEU A 32 -1.19 -5.54 12.54
N LEU A 33 -0.60 -6.74 12.64
CA LEU A 33 -1.28 -7.89 13.22
C LEU A 33 -1.72 -7.64 14.67
N MET A 34 -0.79 -7.19 15.53
CA MET A 34 -1.12 -6.94 16.94
C MET A 34 -2.16 -5.81 17.12
N PRO A 35 -2.04 -4.65 16.45
CA PRO A 35 -3.08 -3.64 16.46
C PRO A 35 -4.45 -4.13 15.99
N LEU A 36 -4.51 -4.94 14.92
CA LEU A 36 -5.77 -5.45 14.39
C LEU A 36 -6.41 -6.48 15.33
N LEU A 37 -5.61 -7.32 15.99
CA LEU A 37 -6.11 -8.24 17.02
C LEU A 37 -6.68 -7.46 18.21
N ALA A 38 -5.98 -6.44 18.70
CA ALA A 38 -6.50 -5.58 19.77
C ALA A 38 -7.83 -4.92 19.36
N LEU A 39 -7.92 -4.43 18.13
CA LEU A 39 -9.15 -3.82 17.59
C LEU A 39 -10.29 -4.83 17.41
N TYR A 40 -9.97 -6.11 17.15
CA TYR A 40 -10.96 -7.18 17.06
C TYR A 40 -11.57 -7.54 18.42
N GLU A 41 -10.75 -7.49 19.48
CA GLU A 41 -11.19 -7.76 20.85
C GLU A 41 -11.99 -6.59 21.43
N ASP A 42 -11.46 -5.36 21.35
CA ASP A 42 -11.94 -4.22 22.15
C ASP A 42 -12.43 -3.02 21.33
N GLY A 43 -12.56 -3.12 19.99
CA GLY A 43 -12.97 -1.98 19.16
C GLY A 43 -13.78 -2.35 17.92
N ASP A 44 -13.44 -1.78 16.76
CA ASP A 44 -14.15 -2.03 15.50
C ASP A 44 -13.84 -3.44 14.97
N ARG A 45 -14.55 -4.41 15.54
CA ARG A 45 -14.43 -5.83 15.20
C ARG A 45 -14.73 -6.11 13.73
N ALA A 46 -15.66 -5.37 13.13
CA ALA A 46 -16.03 -5.57 11.72
C ALA A 46 -14.88 -5.16 10.79
N TYR A 47 -14.29 -4.00 11.04
CA TYR A 47 -13.10 -3.53 10.33
C TYR A 47 -11.91 -4.49 10.55
N ALA A 48 -11.61 -4.83 11.80
CA ALA A 48 -10.49 -5.70 12.12
C ALA A 48 -10.61 -7.07 11.46
N ARG A 49 -11.82 -7.67 11.50
CA ARG A 49 -12.09 -8.94 10.82
C ARG A 49 -11.92 -8.83 9.31
N ALA A 50 -12.45 -7.77 8.69
CA ALA A 50 -12.32 -7.56 7.25
C ALA A 50 -10.86 -7.44 6.83
N GLU A 51 -10.06 -6.69 7.60
CA GLU A 51 -8.66 -6.46 7.30
C GLU A 51 -7.79 -7.71 7.54
N LEU A 52 -8.05 -8.48 8.60
CA LEU A 52 -7.39 -9.77 8.85
C LEU A 52 -7.69 -10.79 7.75
N ILE A 53 -8.94 -10.88 7.27
CA ILE A 53 -9.31 -11.77 6.16
C ILE A 53 -8.60 -11.33 4.87
N ARG A 54 -8.60 -10.02 4.59
CA ARG A 54 -7.92 -9.45 3.43
C ARG A 54 -6.41 -9.78 3.45
N MET A 55 -5.78 -9.66 4.62
CA MET A 55 -4.37 -10.01 4.82
C MET A 55 -4.11 -11.49 4.56
N ALA A 56 -4.98 -12.39 5.03
CA ALA A 56 -4.85 -13.83 4.77
C ALA A 56 -4.96 -14.13 3.27
N MET A 57 -5.99 -13.60 2.59
CA MET A 57 -6.17 -13.79 1.15
C MET A 57 -4.99 -13.23 0.34
N PHE A 58 -4.44 -12.09 0.74
CA PHE A 58 -3.25 -11.56 0.10
C PHE A 58 -2.06 -12.51 0.28
N ALA A 59 -1.83 -13.00 1.50
CA ALA A 59 -0.72 -13.90 1.78
C ALA A 59 -0.77 -15.19 0.94
N ASP A 60 -1.95 -15.81 0.84
CA ASP A 60 -2.16 -16.99 -0.01
C ASP A 60 -1.86 -16.66 -1.50
N THR A 61 -2.42 -15.55 -1.98
CA THR A 61 -2.19 -15.10 -3.37
C THR A 61 -0.71 -14.78 -3.65
N ALA A 62 0.00 -14.23 -2.66
CA ALA A 62 1.42 -13.93 -2.78
C ALA A 62 2.28 -15.20 -2.79
N ALA A 63 1.87 -16.25 -2.07
CA ALA A 63 2.52 -17.56 -2.14
C ALA A 63 2.34 -18.18 -3.53
N ASP A 64 1.11 -18.20 -4.06
CA ASP A 64 0.82 -18.70 -5.42
C ASP A 64 1.62 -17.93 -6.48
N ALA A 65 1.70 -16.60 -6.36
CA ALA A 65 2.50 -15.77 -7.26
C ALA A 65 4.00 -16.06 -7.14
N ALA A 66 4.52 -16.29 -5.93
CA ALA A 66 5.92 -16.66 -5.73
C ALA A 66 6.24 -18.01 -6.39
N ASP A 67 5.34 -18.99 -6.28
CA ASP A 67 5.48 -20.29 -6.95
C ASP A 67 5.48 -20.14 -8.47
N ALA A 68 4.58 -19.32 -9.02
CA ALA A 68 4.56 -19.03 -10.46
C ALA A 68 5.86 -18.36 -10.94
N LEU A 69 6.37 -17.38 -10.18
CA LEU A 69 7.64 -16.72 -10.47
C LEU A 69 8.84 -17.70 -10.37
N HIS A 70 8.81 -18.61 -9.41
CA HIS A 70 9.84 -19.64 -9.27
C HIS A 70 9.85 -20.60 -10.45
N GLN A 71 8.66 -21.01 -10.93
CA GLN A 71 8.53 -21.82 -12.14
C GLN A 71 9.09 -21.11 -13.37
N ILE A 72 8.80 -19.81 -13.53
CA ILE A 72 9.35 -18.99 -14.62
C ILE A 72 10.88 -18.93 -14.55
N ALA A 73 11.45 -18.68 -13.37
CA ALA A 73 12.91 -18.63 -13.17
C ALA A 73 13.57 -19.97 -13.51
N HIS A 74 13.04 -21.07 -12.98
CA HIS A 74 13.56 -22.41 -13.25
C HIS A 74 13.49 -22.80 -14.73
N GLN A 75 12.40 -22.44 -15.43
CA GLN A 75 12.28 -22.69 -16.87
C GLN A 75 13.30 -21.86 -17.68
N THR A 76 13.60 -20.64 -17.24
CA THR A 76 14.56 -19.75 -17.88
C THR A 76 16.00 -20.28 -17.73
N ASP A 77 16.37 -20.74 -16.54
CA ASP A 77 17.72 -21.25 -16.24
C ASP A 77 18.06 -22.53 -17.01
N MET A 78 17.09 -23.43 -17.21
CA MET A 78 17.30 -24.70 -17.91
C MET A 78 17.48 -24.58 -19.43
N GLN A 79 16.99 -23.50 -20.05
CA GLN A 79 16.86 -23.41 -21.51
C GLN A 79 17.89 -22.50 -22.20
N GLY A 80 18.79 -21.85 -21.45
CA GLY A 80 20.00 -21.18 -21.97
C GLY A 80 19.80 -19.96 -22.88
N ASN A 81 18.61 -19.74 -23.46
CA ASN A 81 18.13 -18.51 -24.10
C ASN A 81 16.71 -18.77 -24.64
N ALA A 82 15.71 -18.76 -23.76
CA ALA A 82 14.31 -19.07 -24.10
C ALA A 82 13.41 -17.84 -24.33
N VAL A 83 14.00 -16.64 -24.37
CA VAL A 83 13.26 -15.36 -24.32
C VAL A 83 12.20 -15.26 -25.42
N GLU A 84 12.38 -15.93 -26.56
CA GLU A 84 11.42 -15.89 -27.66
C GLU A 84 10.42 -17.06 -27.69
N ARG A 85 10.77 -18.24 -27.12
CA ARG A 85 9.95 -19.46 -27.27
C ARG A 85 8.96 -19.71 -26.12
N ASN A 86 9.16 -19.06 -24.97
CA ASN A 86 8.31 -19.23 -23.78
C ASN A 86 7.65 -17.90 -23.32
N ARG A 87 7.72 -16.84 -24.15
CA ARG A 87 7.23 -15.51 -23.75
C ARG A 87 5.73 -15.47 -23.46
N GLU A 88 4.94 -16.19 -24.25
CA GLU A 88 3.48 -16.17 -24.06
C GLU A 88 3.06 -16.97 -22.82
N GLN A 89 3.71 -18.09 -22.53
CA GLN A 89 3.44 -18.85 -21.31
C GLN A 89 3.91 -18.11 -20.05
N MET A 90 5.05 -17.38 -20.10
CA MET A 90 5.43 -16.47 -19.02
C MET A 90 4.43 -15.33 -18.82
N ARG A 91 3.91 -14.74 -19.91
CA ARG A 91 2.85 -13.72 -19.82
C ARG A 91 1.58 -14.29 -19.22
N GLU A 92 1.22 -15.51 -19.57
CA GLU A 92 0.02 -16.15 -19.05
C GLU A 92 0.13 -16.40 -17.54
N LEU A 93 1.25 -16.96 -17.08
CA LEU A 93 1.52 -17.11 -15.64
C LEU A 93 1.49 -15.76 -14.91
N ALA A 94 2.04 -14.71 -15.52
CA ALA A 94 1.98 -13.37 -14.95
C ALA A 94 0.55 -12.80 -14.89
N ARG A 95 -0.27 -13.03 -15.93
CA ARG A 95 -1.69 -12.62 -15.95
C ARG A 95 -2.50 -13.37 -14.91
N GLU A 96 -2.30 -14.67 -14.78
CA GLU A 96 -2.98 -15.50 -13.78
C GLU A 96 -2.67 -15.02 -12.36
N ALA A 97 -1.40 -14.69 -12.07
CA ALA A 97 -1.00 -14.09 -10.80
C ALA A 97 -1.67 -12.72 -10.57
N LEU A 98 -1.72 -11.86 -11.58
CA LEU A 98 -2.38 -10.55 -11.49
C LEU A 98 -3.90 -10.67 -11.27
N ASP A 99 -4.56 -11.61 -11.94
CA ASP A 99 -5.98 -11.90 -11.77
C ASP A 99 -6.28 -12.48 -10.39
N ALA A 100 -5.36 -13.27 -9.82
CA ALA A 100 -5.45 -13.71 -8.44
C ALA A 100 -5.39 -12.51 -7.47
N PHE A 101 -4.45 -11.57 -7.66
CA PHE A 101 -4.39 -10.35 -6.84
C PHE A 101 -5.62 -9.45 -7.00
N ALA A 102 -6.24 -9.40 -8.18
CA ALA A 102 -7.47 -8.64 -8.40
C ALA A 102 -8.67 -9.16 -7.58
N ARG A 103 -8.61 -10.42 -7.11
CA ARG A 103 -9.65 -11.01 -6.24
C ARG A 103 -9.44 -10.70 -4.76
N VAL A 104 -8.28 -10.19 -4.35
CA VAL A 104 -8.05 -9.75 -2.97
C VAL A 104 -8.92 -8.52 -2.70
N PRO A 105 -9.72 -8.51 -1.61
CA PRO A 105 -10.54 -7.35 -1.27
C PRO A 105 -9.71 -6.08 -1.14
N LYS A 106 -10.30 -4.93 -1.46
CA LYS A 106 -9.66 -3.63 -1.20
C LYS A 106 -9.51 -3.42 0.32
N PRO A 107 -8.52 -2.61 0.77
CA PRO A 107 -8.38 -2.26 2.18
C PRO A 107 -9.72 -1.81 2.76
N ALA A 108 -10.04 -2.33 3.95
CA ALA A 108 -11.23 -1.88 4.65
C ALA A 108 -11.09 -0.40 5.01
N THR A 109 -12.21 0.31 5.08
CA THR A 109 -12.27 1.65 5.66
C THR A 109 -12.80 1.52 7.08
N PRO A 110 -12.15 2.12 8.10
CA PRO A 110 -12.70 2.14 9.45
C PRO A 110 -14.10 2.71 9.43
N SER A 111 -14.99 2.20 10.28
CA SER A 111 -16.27 2.85 10.51
C SER A 111 -15.98 4.26 11.01
N HIS A 112 -16.39 5.31 10.29
CA HIS A 112 -16.42 6.64 10.89
C HIS A 112 -17.42 6.58 12.05
N GLN A 113 -16.91 6.44 13.27
CA GLN A 113 -17.69 6.59 14.49
C GLN A 113 -18.17 8.04 14.48
N SER A 114 -19.38 8.22 13.97
CA SER A 114 -20.08 9.48 14.01
C SER A 114 -20.50 9.63 15.46
N ASP A 115 -19.64 10.25 16.27
CA ASP A 115 -20.03 10.74 17.58
C ASP A 115 -21.08 11.84 17.36
N ASN A 116 -22.33 11.42 17.23
CA ASN A 116 -23.49 12.29 17.25
C ASN A 116 -24.60 11.61 18.03
N ASP A 117 -24.42 11.59 19.34
CA ASP A 117 -25.46 11.56 20.38
C ASP A 117 -24.85 12.47 21.48
N GLY A 118 -25.35 13.65 21.85
CA GLY A 118 -26.71 14.13 22.01
C GLY A 118 -26.71 14.92 23.32
#